data_AF-A0A1V5C160-F1
#
_entry.id   AF-A0A1V5C160-F1
#
_cell.length_a   1.000
_cell.length_b   1.000
_cell.length_c   1.000
_cell.angle_alpha   90.00
_cell.angle_beta   90.00
_cell.angle_gamma   90.00
#
_symmetry.space_group_name_H-M   'P 1'
#
loop_
_entity.id
_entity.type
_entity.pdbx_description
1 polymer ?
#
loop_
_entity_poly.entity_id
_entity_poly.type
_entity_poly.pdbx_seq_one_letter_code
_entity_poly.pdbx_strand_id
1 'polypeptide(L)'
;MKMNRQFWSVICFVCVIALIITGCSLGKSAKKTTEQGRQTEQMKQEEAARLAELAKEEEREKKWEEYATDGARVVYYLDKEGMTFPSKNMVQVWRKRVFPQRSPQKEIISLDVIDCVKQKYRSLIVQGVQWDGSSETWRKPSPWTTIHGDTAEEYILDHFCKEAESPEKTEKATKP
;
A
#
# COMPACT_ATOMS: atom_id res chain seq x y z
N MET A 1 15.43 -47.50 -75.10
CA MET A 1 16.29 -47.57 -73.90
C MET A 1 15.43 -48.00 -72.71
N LYS A 2 15.70 -49.18 -72.15
CA LYS A 2 15.01 -49.72 -70.96
C LYS A 2 15.75 -49.24 -69.72
N MET A 3 15.18 -48.31 -68.96
CA MET A 3 15.70 -47.92 -67.65
C MET A 3 15.10 -48.77 -66.54
N ASN A 4 16.01 -49.15 -65.65
CA ASN A 4 15.97 -50.27 -64.72
C ASN A 4 15.17 -49.93 -63.46
N ARG A 5 14.16 -50.74 -63.13
CA ARG A 5 13.13 -50.46 -62.09
C ARG A 5 13.55 -50.80 -60.65
N GLN A 6 14.80 -51.21 -60.41
CA GLN A 6 15.22 -51.76 -59.11
C GLN A 6 15.87 -50.76 -58.13
N PHE A 7 16.11 -49.50 -58.51
CA PHE A 7 16.84 -48.57 -57.63
C PHE A 7 15.97 -47.74 -56.66
N TRP A 8 14.63 -47.80 -56.76
CA TRP A 8 13.75 -46.95 -55.94
C TRP A 8 13.34 -47.55 -54.59
N SER A 9 13.60 -48.84 -54.35
CA SER A 9 13.12 -49.49 -53.12
C SER A 9 14.00 -49.26 -51.89
N VAL A 10 15.28 -48.89 -52.06
CA VAL A 10 16.21 -48.74 -50.93
C VAL A 10 16.21 -47.32 -50.37
N ILE A 11 15.92 -46.31 -51.20
CA ILE A 11 15.90 -44.90 -50.77
C ILE A 11 14.68 -44.57 -49.88
N CYS A 12 13.54 -45.26 -50.05
CA CYS A 12 12.37 -45.04 -49.21
C CYS A 12 12.53 -45.57 -47.77
N PHE A 13 13.37 -46.58 -47.51
CA PHE A 13 13.47 -47.17 -46.17
C PHE A 13 14.33 -46.34 -45.20
N VAL A 14 15.30 -45.57 -45.69
CA VAL A 14 16.18 -44.77 -44.82
C VAL A 14 15.50 -43.46 -44.37
N CYS A 15 14.60 -42.87 -45.18
CA CYS A 15 13.86 -41.67 -44.78
C CYS A 15 12.78 -41.92 -43.71
N VAL A 16 12.17 -43.12 -43.67
CA VAL A 16 11.12 -43.43 -42.68
C VAL A 16 11.71 -43.63 -41.29
N ILE A 17 12.92 -44.21 -41.16
CA ILE A 17 13.56 -44.44 -39.86
C ILE A 17 14.06 -43.12 -39.24
N ALA A 18 14.51 -42.15 -40.04
CA ALA A 18 14.93 -40.85 -39.55
C ALA A 18 13.77 -39.99 -38.99
N LEU A 19 12.54 -40.16 -39.50
CA LEU A 19 11.36 -39.42 -39.01
C LEU A 19 10.77 -39.98 -37.72
N ILE A 20 11.02 -41.24 -37.37
CA ILE A 20 10.48 -41.84 -36.15
C ILE A 20 11.29 -41.42 -34.91
N ILE A 21 12.58 -41.11 -35.05
CA ILE A 21 13.45 -40.76 -33.90
C ILE A 21 13.26 -39.29 -33.45
N THR A 22 12.77 -38.39 -34.31
CA THR A 22 12.57 -36.97 -33.96
C THR A 22 11.20 -36.64 -33.36
N GLY A 23 10.26 -37.60 -33.31
CA GLY A 23 8.84 -37.34 -32.98
C GLY A 23 8.43 -37.42 -31.49
N CYS A 24 9.29 -37.90 -30.59
CA CYS A 24 8.86 -38.20 -29.20
C CYS A 24 9.30 -37.20 -28.11
N SER A 25 10.06 -36.14 -28.45
CA SER A 25 10.68 -35.26 -27.43
C SER A 25 10.07 -33.85 -27.29
N LEU A 26 8.89 -33.59 -27.85
CA LEU A 26 8.24 -32.27 -27.78
C LEU A 26 6.99 -32.20 -26.89
N GLY A 27 6.45 -33.33 -26.41
CA GLY A 27 5.17 -33.39 -25.69
C GLY A 27 5.22 -33.30 -24.15
N LYS A 28 6.40 -33.41 -23.53
CA LYS A 28 6.53 -33.45 -22.05
C LYS A 28 6.94 -32.12 -21.41
N SER A 29 7.40 -31.15 -22.20
CA SER A 29 7.87 -29.86 -21.68
C SER A 29 6.72 -28.88 -21.35
N ALA A 30 5.62 -28.92 -22.11
CA ALA A 30 4.52 -27.96 -21.94
C ALA A 30 3.69 -28.14 -20.65
N LYS A 31 3.60 -29.38 -20.11
CA LYS A 31 2.81 -29.63 -18.88
C LYS A 31 3.52 -29.15 -17.62
N LYS A 32 4.85 -29.17 -17.58
CA LYS A 32 5.62 -28.78 -16.39
C LYS A 32 5.58 -27.27 -16.14
N THR A 33 5.48 -26.47 -17.20
CA THR A 33 5.42 -25.00 -17.10
C THR A 33 4.08 -24.50 -16.52
N THR A 34 2.98 -25.23 -16.70
CA THR A 34 1.65 -24.79 -16.24
C THR A 34 1.48 -24.97 -14.73
N GLU A 35 2.02 -26.05 -14.16
CA GLU A 35 1.89 -26.34 -12.73
C GLU A 35 2.77 -25.42 -11.87
N GLN A 36 3.93 -25.01 -12.39
CA GLN A 36 4.82 -24.06 -11.72
C GLN A 36 4.21 -22.65 -11.62
N GLY A 37 3.45 -22.20 -12.63
CA GLY A 37 2.74 -20.91 -12.59
C GLY A 37 1.68 -20.84 -11.50
N ARG A 38 0.89 -21.92 -11.33
CA ARG A 38 -0.18 -21.99 -10.32
C ARG A 38 0.36 -21.90 -8.89
N GLN A 39 1.53 -22.51 -8.63
CA GLN A 39 2.18 -22.45 -7.31
C GLN A 39 2.69 -21.04 -6.99
N THR A 40 3.23 -20.32 -7.97
CA THR A 40 3.71 -18.94 -7.76
C THR A 40 2.56 -17.98 -7.50
N GLU A 41 1.44 -18.09 -8.22
CA GLU A 41 0.25 -17.26 -7.97
C GLU A 41 -0.33 -17.51 -6.56
N GLN A 42 -0.37 -18.77 -6.13
CA GLN A 42 -0.87 -19.13 -4.80
C GLN A 42 0.01 -18.54 -3.68
N MET A 43 1.33 -18.66 -3.77
CA MET A 43 2.24 -18.03 -2.79
C MET A 43 2.09 -16.51 -2.76
N LYS A 44 1.92 -15.87 -3.92
CA LYS A 44 1.73 -14.41 -4.00
C LYS A 44 0.42 -13.96 -3.35
N GLN A 45 -0.65 -14.76 -3.47
CA GLN A 45 -1.92 -14.48 -2.80
C GLN A 45 -1.83 -14.66 -1.29
N GLU A 46 -1.15 -15.71 -0.83
CA GLU A 46 -0.96 -15.98 0.61
C GLU A 46 -0.09 -14.91 1.28
N GLU A 47 1.00 -14.48 0.65
CA GLU A 47 1.83 -13.38 1.14
C GLU A 47 1.03 -12.07 1.21
N ALA A 48 0.25 -11.75 0.18
CA ALA A 48 -0.62 -10.56 0.19
C ALA A 48 -1.67 -10.63 1.30
N ALA A 49 -2.27 -11.79 1.56
CA ALA A 49 -3.24 -11.98 2.64
C ALA A 49 -2.59 -11.81 4.02
N ARG A 50 -1.41 -12.38 4.24
CA ARG A 50 -0.65 -12.23 5.49
C ARG A 50 -0.23 -10.78 5.74
N LEU A 51 0.25 -10.08 4.71
CA LEU A 51 0.57 -8.66 4.81
C LEU A 51 -0.67 -7.81 5.10
N ALA A 52 -1.83 -8.16 4.55
CA ALA A 52 -3.08 -7.49 4.84
C ALA A 52 -3.57 -7.75 6.28
N GLU A 53 -3.34 -8.93 6.84
CA GLU A 53 -3.68 -9.27 8.22
C GLU A 53 -2.79 -8.51 9.22
N LEU A 54 -1.48 -8.46 8.96
CA LEU A 54 -0.54 -7.67 9.75
C LEU A 54 -0.90 -6.17 9.73
N ALA A 55 -1.27 -5.63 8.57
CA ALA A 55 -1.71 -4.23 8.48
C ALA A 55 -2.99 -3.97 9.29
N LYS A 56 -3.92 -4.93 9.34
CA LYS A 56 -5.13 -4.84 10.18
C LYS A 56 -4.85 -4.97 11.67
N GLU A 57 -3.79 -5.69 12.05
CA GLU A 57 -3.37 -5.80 13.44
C GLU A 57 -2.69 -4.52 13.92
N GLU A 58 -1.79 -3.96 13.11
CA GLU A 58 -1.16 -2.66 13.37
C GLU A 58 -2.22 -1.54 13.49
N GLU A 59 -3.30 -1.61 12.71
CA GLU A 59 -4.43 -0.68 12.83
C GLU A 59 -5.24 -0.87 14.13
N ARG A 60 -5.33 -2.10 14.65
CA ARG A 60 -6.02 -2.41 15.92
C ARG A 60 -5.23 -1.95 17.14
N GLU A 61 -3.91 -1.82 17.03
CA GLU A 61 -3.05 -1.36 18.13
C GLU A 61 -3.03 0.17 18.28
N LYS A 62 -3.55 0.92 17.29
CA LYS A 62 -3.61 2.39 17.37
C LYS A 62 -4.52 2.85 18.49
N LYS A 63 -3.95 3.57 19.44
CA LYS A 63 -4.68 4.18 20.55
C LYS A 63 -5.23 5.54 20.11
N TRP A 64 -6.43 5.50 19.56
CA TRP A 64 -7.13 6.70 19.09
C TRP A 64 -7.61 7.57 20.25
N GLU A 65 -7.19 8.85 20.25
CA GLU A 65 -7.62 9.88 21.19
C GLU A 65 -8.57 10.85 20.47
N GLU A 66 -9.77 11.05 21.01
CA GLU A 66 -10.73 12.04 20.50
C GLU A 66 -10.22 13.45 20.83
N TYR A 67 -10.27 14.38 19.86
CA TYR A 67 -9.81 15.76 20.09
C TYR A 67 -10.77 16.84 19.60
N ALA A 68 -11.74 16.51 18.74
CA ALA A 68 -12.73 17.47 18.28
C ALA A 68 -14.02 16.78 17.83
N THR A 69 -15.13 17.51 17.88
CA THR A 69 -16.39 17.17 17.23
C THR A 69 -16.95 18.42 16.56
N ASP A 70 -17.34 18.32 15.29
CA ASP A 70 -17.88 19.46 14.55
C ASP A 70 -19.42 19.60 14.68
N GLY A 71 -19.96 20.69 14.12
CA GLY A 71 -21.41 20.93 14.10
C GLY A 71 -22.22 19.89 13.31
N ALA A 72 -21.58 19.12 12.43
CA ALA A 72 -22.17 18.01 11.69
C ALA A 72 -22.10 16.67 12.44
N ARG A 73 -21.59 16.68 13.70
CA ARG A 73 -21.35 15.49 14.54
C ARG A 73 -20.31 14.54 13.95
N VAL A 74 -19.40 15.05 13.14
CA VAL A 74 -18.20 14.31 12.75
C VAL A 74 -17.25 14.35 13.93
N VAL A 75 -16.83 13.17 14.39
CA VAL A 75 -15.93 13.02 15.53
C VAL A 75 -14.51 12.79 15.00
N TYR A 76 -13.56 13.53 15.54
CA TYR A 76 -12.17 13.52 15.10
C TYR A 76 -11.29 12.88 16.17
N TYR A 77 -10.49 11.91 15.71
CA TYR A 77 -9.53 11.18 16.52
C TYR A 77 -8.13 11.33 15.93
N LEU A 78 -7.11 11.25 16.77
CA LEU A 78 -5.71 11.17 16.36
C LEU A 78 -5.00 10.01 17.07
N ASP A 79 -3.96 9.48 16.45
CA ASP A 79 -3.05 8.52 17.06
C ASP A 79 -1.86 9.29 17.65
N LYS A 80 -1.91 9.55 18.95
CA LYS A 80 -0.90 10.34 19.65
C LYS A 80 0.42 9.59 19.79
N GLU A 81 0.34 8.27 20.01
CA GLU A 81 1.51 7.42 20.22
C GLU A 81 2.26 7.16 18.91
N GLY A 82 1.55 7.09 17.78
CA GLY A 82 2.13 6.98 16.44
C GLY A 82 2.56 8.32 15.80
N MET A 83 2.50 9.43 16.52
CA MET A 83 2.89 10.74 16.01
C MET A 83 4.42 10.83 15.84
N THR A 84 4.88 11.44 14.74
CA THR A 84 6.31 11.62 14.44
C THR A 84 6.60 13.06 14.01
N PHE A 85 7.86 13.47 14.15
CA PHE A 85 8.31 14.84 13.83
C PHE A 85 9.41 14.78 12.76
N PRO A 86 9.04 14.64 11.46
CA PRO A 86 10.04 14.47 10.39
C PRO A 86 10.96 15.67 10.20
N SER A 87 10.59 16.85 10.72
CA SER A 87 11.48 18.02 10.80
C SER A 87 11.06 18.90 11.97
N LYS A 88 11.92 19.89 12.33
CA LYS A 88 11.65 20.87 13.40
C LYS A 88 10.29 21.56 13.28
N ASN A 89 9.77 21.74 12.07
CA ASN A 89 8.53 22.49 11.82
C ASN A 89 7.43 21.62 11.24
N MET A 90 7.57 20.29 11.31
CA MET A 90 6.58 19.37 10.75
C MET A 90 6.16 18.30 11.74
N VAL A 91 4.85 18.08 11.80
CA VAL A 91 4.22 16.98 12.52
C VAL A 91 3.64 16.03 11.48
N GLN A 92 3.86 14.73 11.65
CA GLN A 92 3.20 13.69 10.90
C GLN A 92 2.36 12.83 11.85
N VAL A 93 1.08 12.69 11.55
CA VAL A 93 0.10 12.11 12.47
C VAL A 93 -0.98 11.33 11.70
N TRP A 94 -1.38 10.17 12.25
CA TRP A 94 -2.58 9.49 11.80
C TRP A 94 -3.81 10.14 12.41
N ARG A 95 -4.78 10.45 11.56
CA ARG A 95 -6.07 11.02 11.94
C ARG A 95 -7.19 10.12 11.48
N LYS A 96 -8.28 10.11 12.23
CA LYS A 96 -9.51 9.40 11.90
C LYS A 96 -10.70 10.32 12.08
N ARG A 97 -11.59 10.35 11.09
CA ARG A 97 -12.86 11.08 11.09
C ARG A 97 -13.97 10.06 11.04
N VAL A 98 -14.86 10.08 12.03
CA VAL A 98 -16.02 9.17 12.09
C VAL A 98 -17.26 9.99 11.80
N PHE A 99 -18.01 9.57 10.77
CA PHE A 99 -19.18 10.29 10.30
C PHE A 99 -20.48 9.67 10.84
N PRO A 100 -21.56 10.45 10.98
CA PRO A 100 -22.87 9.92 11.35
C PRO A 100 -23.47 9.05 10.23
N GLN A 101 -24.34 8.08 10.56
CA GLN A 101 -24.95 7.09 9.64
C GLN A 101 -25.54 7.56 8.29
N ARG A 102 -25.70 8.87 8.08
CA ARG A 102 -26.27 9.46 6.85
C ARG A 102 -25.21 9.96 5.87
N SER A 103 -23.93 9.90 6.21
CA SER A 103 -22.83 10.24 5.32
C SER A 103 -22.59 9.12 4.29
N PRO A 104 -22.04 9.45 3.11
CA PRO A 104 -21.63 8.45 2.13
C PRO A 104 -20.63 7.43 2.70
N GLN A 105 -19.72 7.88 3.56
CA GLN A 105 -18.65 7.08 4.16
C GLN A 105 -18.85 6.95 5.67
N LYS A 106 -18.44 5.83 6.24
CA LYS A 106 -18.48 5.59 7.70
C LYS A 106 -17.35 6.33 8.41
N GLU A 107 -16.14 6.19 7.89
CA GLU A 107 -14.95 6.82 8.44
C GLU A 107 -13.91 7.12 7.36
N ILE A 108 -13.07 8.11 7.63
CA ILE A 108 -11.87 8.41 6.84
C ILE A 108 -10.67 8.36 7.78
N ILE A 109 -9.67 7.56 7.42
CA ILE A 109 -8.39 7.45 8.14
C ILE A 109 -7.32 8.05 7.23
N SER A 110 -6.54 9.01 7.72
CA SER A 110 -5.51 9.67 6.93
C SER A 110 -4.18 9.76 7.68
N LEU A 111 -3.09 9.62 6.94
CA LEU A 111 -1.76 9.99 7.41
C LEU A 111 -1.48 11.41 6.92
N ASP A 112 -1.52 12.37 7.82
CA ASP A 112 -1.34 13.77 7.48
C ASP A 112 0.06 14.23 7.87
N VAL A 113 0.62 15.13 7.06
CA VAL A 113 1.78 15.95 7.44
C VAL A 113 1.36 17.40 7.53
N ILE A 114 1.75 18.05 8.61
CA ILE A 114 1.39 19.43 8.97
C ILE A 114 2.67 20.24 9.04
N ASP A 115 2.74 21.34 8.29
CA ASP A 115 3.77 22.37 8.38
C ASP A 115 3.31 23.43 9.39
N CYS A 116 3.92 23.38 10.57
CA CYS A 116 3.58 24.23 11.72
C CYS A 116 3.79 25.72 11.46
N VAL A 117 4.83 26.07 10.69
CA VAL A 117 5.18 27.46 10.40
C VAL A 117 4.25 28.05 9.35
N LYS A 118 3.93 27.27 8.31
CA LYS A 118 3.04 27.73 7.24
C LYS A 118 1.56 27.54 7.56
N GLN A 119 1.24 26.84 8.66
CA GLN A 119 -0.12 26.46 9.04
C GLN A 119 -0.86 25.77 7.88
N LYS A 120 -0.20 24.77 7.29
CA LYS A 120 -0.73 23.99 6.17
C LYS A 120 -0.63 22.51 6.47
N TYR A 121 -1.56 21.73 5.93
CA TYR A 121 -1.48 20.29 5.98
C TYR A 121 -1.68 19.68 4.60
N ARG A 122 -1.25 18.42 4.45
CA ARG A 122 -1.65 17.56 3.33
C ARG A 122 -1.73 16.12 3.81
N SER A 123 -2.61 15.34 3.21
CA SER A 123 -2.70 13.91 3.46
C SER A 123 -1.74 13.17 2.52
N LEU A 124 -0.92 12.28 3.07
CA LEU A 124 -0.02 11.39 2.33
C LEU A 124 -0.74 10.10 1.92
N ILE A 125 -1.58 9.58 2.82
CA ILE A 125 -2.40 8.40 2.63
C ILE A 125 -3.80 8.74 3.12
N VAL A 126 -4.83 8.32 2.39
CA VAL A 126 -6.24 8.41 2.79
C VAL A 126 -6.88 7.05 2.57
N GLN A 127 -7.59 6.56 3.57
CA GLN A 127 -8.41 5.36 3.50
C GLN A 127 -9.84 5.74 3.85
N GLY A 128 -10.76 5.56 2.89
CA GLY A 128 -12.19 5.72 3.11
C GLY A 128 -12.81 4.37 3.41
N VAL A 129 -13.53 4.27 4.53
CA VAL A 129 -14.26 3.06 4.91
C VAL A 129 -15.74 3.31 4.76
N GLN A 130 -16.42 2.41 4.07
CA GLN A 130 -17.85 2.47 3.80
C GLN A 130 -18.64 1.76 4.90
N TRP A 131 -19.96 2.00 4.93
CA TRP A 131 -20.85 1.36 5.91
C TRP A 131 -21.00 -0.15 5.72
N ASP A 132 -20.77 -0.67 4.52
CA ASP A 132 -20.75 -2.11 4.22
C ASP A 132 -19.44 -2.80 4.63
N GLY A 133 -18.49 -2.05 5.19
CA GLY A 133 -17.16 -2.53 5.60
C GLY A 133 -16.13 -2.59 4.47
N SER A 134 -16.51 -2.25 3.24
CA SER A 134 -15.54 -2.06 2.16
C SER A 134 -14.66 -0.84 2.45
N SER A 135 -13.43 -0.86 1.95
CA SER A 135 -12.52 0.28 2.07
C SER A 135 -11.73 0.51 0.78
N GLU A 136 -11.40 1.78 0.54
CA GLU A 136 -10.55 2.20 -0.57
C GLU A 136 -9.42 3.06 -0.03
N THR A 137 -8.19 2.78 -0.48
CA THR A 137 -6.98 3.48 -0.02
C THR A 137 -6.32 4.22 -1.17
N TRP A 138 -6.19 5.53 -1.03
CA TRP A 138 -5.46 6.41 -1.94
C TRP A 138 -4.11 6.80 -1.33
N ARG A 139 -3.02 6.51 -2.04
CA ARG A 139 -1.63 6.77 -1.60
C ARG A 139 -0.99 7.97 -2.30
N LYS A 140 -1.77 8.76 -3.02
CA LYS A 140 -1.30 9.96 -3.71
C LYS A 140 -1.39 11.15 -2.74
N PRO A 141 -0.29 11.87 -2.47
CA PRO A 141 -0.33 13.03 -1.60
C PRO A 141 -1.31 14.08 -2.12
N SER A 142 -2.13 14.63 -1.22
CA SER A 142 -3.03 15.73 -1.55
C SER A 142 -2.23 17.02 -1.80
N PRO A 143 -2.83 18.02 -2.48
CA PRO A 143 -2.36 19.40 -2.42
C PRO A 143 -2.27 19.88 -0.96
N TRP A 144 -1.42 20.87 -0.72
CA TRP A 144 -1.36 21.57 0.57
C TRP A 144 -2.61 22.42 0.77
N THR A 145 -3.25 22.26 1.92
CA THR A 145 -4.44 23.00 2.35
C THR A 145 -4.08 23.88 3.55
N THR A 146 -4.53 25.13 3.53
CA THR A 146 -4.36 26.06 4.66
C THR A 146 -5.26 25.65 5.81
N ILE A 147 -4.71 25.67 7.02
CA ILE A 147 -5.48 25.46 8.26
C ILE A 147 -6.08 26.81 8.63
N HIS A 148 -7.41 26.85 8.73
CA HIS A 148 -8.14 28.03 9.18
C HIS A 148 -8.47 27.89 10.67
N GLY A 149 -8.48 29.01 11.40
CA GLY A 149 -8.93 29.00 12.80
C GLY A 149 -10.42 28.70 12.84
N ASP A 150 -10.83 27.81 13.75
CA ASP A 150 -12.12 27.08 13.82
C ASP A 150 -12.14 25.66 13.22
N THR A 151 -11.06 25.19 12.60
CA THR A 151 -10.98 23.83 12.08
C THR A 151 -10.45 22.86 13.11
N ALA A 152 -10.81 21.57 12.99
CA ALA A 152 -10.28 20.54 13.88
C ALA A 152 -8.74 20.48 13.84
N GLU A 153 -8.14 20.76 12.68
CA GLU A 153 -6.69 20.82 12.49
C GLU A 153 -5.99 21.87 13.38
N GLU A 154 -6.69 22.93 13.80
CA GLU A 154 -6.14 23.95 14.71
C GLU A 154 -5.70 23.36 16.05
N TYR A 155 -6.43 22.37 16.58
CA TYR A 155 -6.03 21.66 17.79
C TYR A 155 -4.61 21.09 17.69
N ILE A 156 -4.26 20.53 16.53
CA ILE A 156 -2.97 19.89 16.32
C ILE A 156 -1.85 20.94 16.27
N LEU A 157 -2.12 22.09 15.63
CA LEU A 157 -1.20 23.23 15.67
C LEU A 157 -0.98 23.71 17.11
N ASP A 158 -2.05 23.91 17.87
CA ASP A 158 -1.96 24.51 19.19
C ASP A 158 -1.27 23.65 20.24
N HIS A 159 -1.38 22.32 20.12
CA HIS A 159 -0.88 21.38 21.11
C HIS A 159 0.49 20.81 20.74
N PHE A 160 0.75 20.54 19.46
CA PHE A 160 1.96 19.81 19.05
C PHE A 160 2.98 20.67 18.29
N CYS A 161 2.56 21.78 17.66
CA CYS A 161 3.52 22.64 16.97
C CYS A 161 4.34 23.53 17.93
N LYS A 162 3.84 23.83 19.13
CA LYS A 162 4.60 24.59 20.14
C LYS A 162 5.81 23.82 20.68
N GLU A 163 5.72 22.49 20.73
CA GLU A 163 6.84 21.64 21.14
C GLU A 163 7.97 21.65 20.10
N ALA A 164 7.61 21.82 18.83
CA ALA A 164 8.53 21.81 17.69
C ALA A 164 9.42 23.07 17.64
N GLU A 165 8.99 24.18 18.24
CA GLU A 165 9.74 25.44 18.25
C GLU A 165 10.95 25.43 19.23
N SER A 166 11.03 24.47 20.16
CA SER A 166 12.02 24.49 21.26
C SER A 166 13.11 23.38 21.24
N PRO A 167 14.00 23.31 20.23
CA PRO A 167 15.18 22.42 20.31
C PRO A 167 16.46 23.08 20.86
N GLU A 168 16.45 24.32 21.36
CA GLU A 168 17.70 25.08 21.58
C GLU A 168 18.25 25.13 23.04
N LYS A 169 18.09 24.08 23.85
CA LYS A 169 18.73 24.07 25.20
C LYS A 169 19.46 22.81 25.65
N THR A 170 19.76 21.86 24.77
CA THR A 170 20.51 20.66 25.18
C THR A 170 21.69 20.32 24.27
N GLU A 171 22.52 21.32 23.97
CA GLU A 171 23.93 21.07 23.65
C GLU A 171 24.79 21.78 24.71
N LYS A 172 24.74 21.25 25.93
CA LYS A 172 25.71 21.60 26.96
C LYS A 172 27.03 20.99 26.51
N ALA A 173 27.90 21.84 25.99
CA ALA A 173 29.28 21.56 25.65
C ALA A 173 29.95 20.69 26.72
N THR A 174 30.21 19.42 26.39
CA THR A 174 31.22 18.62 27.07
C THR A 174 32.57 19.16 26.61
N LYS A 175 33.11 20.08 27.40
CA LYS A 175 34.48 20.57 27.23
C LYS A 175 35.44 19.48 27.75
N PRO A 176 36.46 19.06 26.99
CA PRO A 176 37.52 18.18 27.48
C PRO A 176 38.39 18.88 28.54
#